data_AF-A0A7S1RYD5-F1
#
_entry.id   AF-A0A7S1RYD5-F1
#
_cell.length_a   1.000
_cell.length_b   1.000
_cell.length_c   1.000
_cell.angle_alpha   90.00
_cell.angle_beta   90.00
_cell.angle_gamma   90.00
#
_symmetry.space_group_name_H-M   'P 1'
#
loop_
_entity.id
_entity.type
_entity.pdbx_description
1 polymer ?
#
loop_
_entity_poly.entity_id
_entity_poly.type
_entity_poly.pdbx_seq_one_letter_code
_entity_poly.pdbx_strand_id
1 'polypeptide(L)'
;RLNLTCAGWGGSQCLQRGAPARLVTDRKACEHSQEWLGIESIGWGGSSCLTRASTCEDITVPFLCDRSEEELGIPCAGWGGSSCLPKGSACGKIDKSFICNNAQSRLNISCVGWGGRGCLDRTATAADILDMTICEHAKEWLGIDAAGWG
;
A
#
# COMPACT_ATOMS: atom_id res chain seq x y z
N ARG A 1 15.11 36.18 -6.62
CA ARG A 1 13.69 36.00 -6.23
C ARG A 1 13.13 34.87 -7.09
N LEU A 2 12.80 33.71 -6.51
CA LEU A 2 12.07 32.67 -7.24
C LEU A 2 10.62 33.14 -7.34
N ASN A 3 10.13 33.31 -8.57
CA ASN A 3 8.81 33.86 -8.87
C ASN A 3 7.75 32.75 -8.76
N LEU A 4 7.63 32.14 -7.57
CA LEU A 4 6.66 31.07 -7.29
C LEU A 4 5.32 31.72 -6.96
N THR A 5 4.47 31.86 -7.97
CA THR A 5 3.09 32.28 -7.79
C THR A 5 2.23 31.10 -7.33
N CYS A 6 1.56 31.31 -6.20
CA CYS A 6 0.58 30.39 -5.65
C CYS A 6 -0.62 30.26 -6.60
N ALA A 7 -0.81 29.06 -7.19
CA ALA A 7 -1.91 28.74 -8.08
C ALA A 7 -3.10 28.11 -7.36
N GLY A 8 -2.85 27.36 -6.27
CA GLY A 8 -3.91 26.77 -5.46
C GLY A 8 -3.38 25.94 -4.28
N TRP A 9 -4.29 25.59 -3.36
CA TRP A 9 -3.95 24.78 -2.19
C TRP A 9 -3.75 23.30 -2.56
N GLY A 10 -2.62 22.73 -2.16
CA GLY A 10 -2.29 21.32 -2.37
C GLY A 10 -2.58 20.41 -1.19
N GLY A 11 -3.10 20.91 -0.08
CA GLY A 11 -3.40 20.12 1.13
C GLY A 11 -2.56 20.47 2.35
N SER A 12 -1.30 20.83 2.16
CA SER A 12 -0.40 21.30 3.23
C SER A 12 0.31 22.60 2.91
N GLN A 13 0.36 22.97 1.63
CA GLN A 13 1.03 24.17 1.14
C GLN A 13 0.35 24.66 -0.14
N CYS A 14 0.63 25.91 -0.49
CA CYS A 14 0.27 26.37 -1.82
C CYS A 14 1.19 25.79 -2.89
N LEU A 15 0.60 25.40 -4.02
CA LEU A 15 1.30 24.87 -5.18
C LEU A 15 1.23 25.85 -6.35
N GLN A 16 2.28 25.85 -7.16
CA GLN A 16 2.30 26.52 -8.46
C GLN A 16 1.59 25.67 -9.53
N ARG A 17 1.31 26.26 -10.69
CA ARG A 17 0.78 25.50 -11.84
C ARG A 17 1.75 24.40 -12.28
N GLY A 18 1.21 23.23 -12.63
CA GLY A 18 2.00 22.08 -13.09
C GLY A 18 2.89 21.47 -12.01
N ALA A 19 2.64 21.74 -10.72
CA ALA A 19 3.35 21.06 -9.64
C ALA A 19 3.17 19.53 -9.72
N PRO A 20 4.10 18.71 -9.20
CA PRO A 20 3.94 17.27 -9.20
C PRO A 20 2.64 16.84 -8.49
N ALA A 21 1.85 15.97 -9.13
CA ALA A 21 0.56 15.50 -8.59
C ALA A 21 0.66 14.89 -7.19
N ARG A 22 1.77 14.20 -6.88
CA ARG A 22 2.05 13.66 -5.53
C ARG A 22 2.07 14.71 -4.41
N LEU A 23 2.21 16.01 -4.74
CA LEU A 23 2.16 17.10 -3.76
C LEU A 23 0.72 17.57 -3.49
N VAL A 24 -0.25 17.13 -4.28
CA VAL A 24 -1.67 17.35 -4.03
C VAL A 24 -2.14 16.27 -3.07
N THR A 25 -2.12 16.56 -1.78
CA THR A 25 -2.52 15.70 -0.65
C THR A 25 -3.89 16.05 -0.09
N ASP A 26 -4.64 16.96 -0.73
CA ASP A 26 -6.05 17.19 -0.46
C ASP A 26 -6.90 16.55 -1.56
N ARG A 27 -7.90 15.76 -1.15
CA ARG A 27 -8.75 15.02 -2.08
C ARG A 27 -9.54 15.94 -3.02
N LYS A 28 -10.09 17.04 -2.51
CA LYS A 28 -10.90 17.96 -3.33
C LYS A 28 -10.01 18.70 -4.32
N ALA A 29 -8.84 19.15 -3.89
CA ALA A 29 -7.83 19.71 -4.79
C ALA A 29 -7.40 18.68 -5.85
N CYS A 30 -7.40 17.40 -5.52
CA CYS A 30 -7.10 16.35 -6.49
C CYS A 30 -8.17 16.18 -7.56
N GLU A 31 -9.43 16.11 -7.14
CA GLU A 31 -10.61 16.01 -8.01
C GLU A 31 -10.69 17.18 -9.01
N HIS A 32 -10.17 18.35 -8.64
CA HIS A 32 -10.11 19.55 -9.48
C HIS A 32 -8.69 19.95 -9.93
N SER A 33 -7.73 19.02 -9.85
CA SER A 33 -6.29 19.32 -10.03
C SER A 33 -5.94 19.93 -11.40
N GLN A 34 -6.60 19.48 -12.45
CA GLN A 34 -6.40 20.03 -13.80
C GLN A 34 -6.91 21.48 -13.90
N GLU A 35 -8.09 21.76 -13.35
CA GLU A 35 -8.71 23.08 -13.40
C GLU A 35 -7.91 24.10 -12.55
N TRP A 36 -7.62 23.73 -11.30
CA TRP A 36 -7.04 24.65 -10.32
C TRP A 36 -5.53 24.80 -10.50
N LEU A 37 -4.84 23.69 -10.80
CA LEU A 37 -3.38 23.65 -10.79
C LEU A 37 -2.80 23.30 -12.17
N GLY A 38 -3.60 22.93 -13.17
CA GLY A 38 -3.08 22.45 -14.46
C GLY A 38 -2.29 21.16 -14.33
N ILE A 39 -2.68 20.30 -13.38
CA ILE A 39 -2.04 19.02 -13.11
C ILE A 39 -2.94 17.91 -13.62
N GLU A 40 -2.44 17.11 -14.55
CA GLU A 40 -3.13 15.89 -14.98
C GLU A 40 -3.06 14.83 -13.89
N SER A 41 -4.23 14.36 -13.44
CA SER A 41 -4.39 13.32 -12.45
C SER A 41 -5.32 12.24 -12.98
N ILE A 42 -5.04 10.98 -12.64
CA ILE A 42 -5.94 9.85 -12.92
C ILE A 42 -6.90 9.56 -11.77
N GLY A 43 -6.75 10.25 -10.64
CA GLY A 43 -7.63 10.08 -9.48
C GLY A 43 -6.90 10.27 -8.14
N TRP A 44 -7.69 10.15 -7.07
CA TRP A 44 -7.19 10.21 -5.69
C TRP A 44 -6.74 8.82 -5.21
N GLY A 45 -5.48 8.71 -4.79
CA GLY A 45 -4.91 7.44 -4.33
C GLY A 45 -5.12 7.14 -2.85
N GLY A 46 -5.61 8.10 -2.06
CA GLY A 46 -5.76 7.97 -0.60
C GLY A 46 -4.88 8.89 0.20
N SER A 47 -3.69 9.18 -0.33
CA SER A 47 -2.71 10.10 0.29
C SER A 47 -2.30 11.24 -0.63
N SER A 48 -2.36 11.03 -1.95
CA SER A 48 -2.11 12.07 -2.94
C SER A 48 -2.87 11.79 -4.23
N CYS A 49 -2.85 12.76 -5.15
CA CYS A 49 -3.21 12.47 -6.54
C CYS A 49 -2.26 11.45 -7.17
N LEU A 50 -2.85 10.64 -8.05
CA LEU A 50 -2.15 9.67 -8.86
C LEU A 50 -1.95 10.19 -10.28
N THR A 51 -0.91 9.67 -10.93
CA THR A 51 -0.62 9.93 -12.35
C THR A 51 -0.61 8.61 -13.11
N ARG A 52 -0.51 8.66 -14.44
CA ARG A 52 -0.33 7.44 -15.26
C ARG A 52 0.94 6.63 -14.94
N ALA A 53 1.90 7.23 -14.23
CA ALA A 53 3.11 6.55 -13.79
C ALA A 53 3.00 5.97 -12.36
N SER A 54 1.85 6.17 -11.69
CA SER A 54 1.62 5.64 -10.34
C SER A 54 1.52 4.13 -10.32
N THR A 55 1.91 3.53 -9.20
CA THR A 55 1.88 2.08 -8.99
C THR A 55 0.82 1.69 -7.95
N CYS A 56 0.64 0.39 -7.74
CA CYS A 56 -0.30 -0.12 -6.73
C CYS A 56 0.00 0.40 -5.33
N GLU A 57 1.27 0.56 -4.99
CA GLU A 57 1.71 1.02 -3.69
C GLU A 57 1.34 2.49 -3.42
N ASP A 58 1.07 3.28 -4.47
CA ASP A 58 0.59 4.66 -4.33
C ASP A 58 -0.90 4.71 -3.93
N ILE A 59 -1.63 3.59 -4.05
CA ILE A 59 -3.02 3.49 -3.64
C ILE A 59 -3.09 3.01 -2.19
N THR A 60 -3.49 3.91 -1.29
CA THR A 60 -3.55 3.70 0.16
C THR A 60 -4.98 3.58 0.69
N VAL A 61 -5.94 3.30 -0.20
CA VAL A 61 -7.35 3.08 0.14
C VAL A 61 -7.79 1.66 -0.23
N PRO A 62 -8.26 0.83 0.73
CA PRO A 62 -8.59 -0.56 0.47
C PRO A 62 -9.59 -0.78 -0.68
N PHE A 63 -10.69 -0.02 -0.71
CA PHE A 63 -11.76 -0.21 -1.71
C PHE A 63 -11.33 0.16 -3.13
N LEU A 64 -10.25 0.94 -3.29
CA LEU A 64 -9.70 1.28 -4.60
C LEU A 64 -8.86 0.13 -5.16
N CYS A 65 -8.32 -0.76 -4.33
CA CYS A 65 -7.50 -1.87 -4.84
C CYS A 65 -8.32 -2.83 -5.70
N ASP A 66 -9.53 -3.18 -5.25
CA ASP A 66 -10.41 -4.12 -5.93
C ASP A 66 -10.93 -3.56 -7.28
N ARG A 67 -10.88 -2.23 -7.44
CA ARG A 67 -11.35 -1.51 -8.64
C ARG A 67 -10.25 -0.69 -9.30
N SER A 68 -8.99 -0.98 -8.98
CA SER A 68 -7.83 -0.16 -9.38
C SER A 68 -7.63 -0.15 -10.89
N GLU A 69 -7.88 -1.28 -11.56
CA GLU A 69 -7.79 -1.37 -13.01
C GLU A 69 -8.93 -0.60 -13.70
N GLU A 70 -10.16 -0.69 -13.18
CA GLU A 70 -11.34 -0.04 -13.76
C GLU A 70 -11.33 1.48 -13.54
N GLU A 71 -11.04 1.94 -12.31
CA GLU A 71 -11.14 3.37 -11.95
C GLU A 71 -9.84 4.14 -12.20
N LEU A 72 -8.68 3.49 -12.12
CA LEU A 72 -7.37 4.16 -12.19
C LEU A 72 -6.49 3.63 -13.33
N GLY A 73 -6.85 2.53 -13.98
CA GLY A 73 -6.02 1.89 -15.00
C GLY A 73 -4.75 1.23 -14.43
N ILE A 74 -4.71 0.94 -13.12
CA ILE A 74 -3.55 0.33 -12.45
C ILE A 74 -3.92 -1.11 -12.04
N PRO A 75 -3.32 -2.16 -12.64
CA PRO A 75 -3.73 -3.54 -12.39
C PRO A 75 -3.12 -4.10 -11.09
N CYS A 76 -3.80 -3.90 -9.97
CA CYS A 76 -3.37 -4.43 -8.67
C CYS A 76 -3.95 -5.82 -8.37
N ALA A 77 -3.27 -6.55 -7.49
CA ALA A 77 -3.74 -7.84 -6.97
C ALA A 77 -4.79 -7.67 -5.86
N GLY A 78 -4.73 -6.57 -5.10
CA GLY A 78 -5.64 -6.28 -4.01
C GLY A 78 -4.95 -5.54 -2.86
N TRP A 79 -5.66 -5.42 -1.73
CA TRP A 79 -5.17 -4.71 -0.55
C TRP A 79 -4.17 -5.55 0.26
N GLY A 80 -2.98 -4.98 0.53
CA GLY A 80 -1.93 -5.60 1.35
C GLY A 80 -1.97 -5.22 2.83
N GLY A 81 -2.67 -4.14 3.19
CA GLY A 81 -2.81 -3.72 4.58
C GLY A 81 -2.58 -2.23 4.83
N SER A 82 -1.55 -1.66 4.20
CA SER A 82 -1.28 -0.22 4.15
C SER A 82 -1.37 0.37 2.73
N SER A 83 -1.20 -0.45 1.71
CA SER A 83 -1.34 -0.07 0.30
C SER A 83 -1.90 -1.23 -0.52
N CYS A 84 -2.30 -0.97 -1.77
CA CYS A 84 -2.51 -2.06 -2.71
C CYS A 84 -1.18 -2.72 -3.05
N LEU A 85 -1.26 -3.98 -3.48
CA LEU A 85 -0.12 -4.78 -3.89
C LEU A 85 -0.22 -5.13 -5.39
N PRO A 86 0.89 -5.10 -6.13
CA PRO A 86 0.94 -5.66 -7.48
C PRO A 86 0.84 -7.20 -7.44
N LYS A 87 0.46 -7.79 -8.57
CA LYS A 87 0.47 -9.24 -8.77
C LYS A 87 1.88 -9.80 -8.56
N GLY A 88 1.99 -10.92 -7.83
CA GLY A 88 3.28 -11.54 -7.51
C GLY A 88 4.06 -10.87 -6.38
N SER A 89 3.43 -10.01 -5.57
CA SER A 89 4.06 -9.43 -4.39
C SER A 89 4.53 -10.48 -3.38
N ALA A 90 5.63 -10.19 -2.69
CA ALA A 90 6.15 -11.04 -1.62
C ALA A 90 5.25 -11.01 -0.37
N CYS A 91 5.24 -12.12 0.39
CA CYS A 91 4.46 -12.25 1.62
C CYS A 91 4.70 -11.13 2.64
N GLY A 92 5.96 -10.73 2.81
CA GLY A 92 6.33 -9.66 3.76
C GLY A 92 5.72 -8.30 3.46
N LYS A 93 5.10 -8.10 2.28
CA LYS A 93 4.35 -6.88 1.94
C LYS A 93 2.94 -6.84 2.53
N ILE A 94 2.46 -7.96 3.07
CA ILE A 94 1.16 -8.03 3.73
C ILE A 94 1.33 -7.72 5.22
N ASP A 95 0.77 -6.60 5.68
CA ASP A 95 0.98 -6.07 7.05
C ASP A 95 -0.24 -6.20 7.97
N LYS A 96 -1.28 -6.93 7.53
CA LYS A 96 -2.42 -7.30 8.37
C LYS A 96 -2.56 -8.81 8.46
N SER A 97 -2.70 -9.32 9.67
CA SER A 97 -2.89 -10.75 9.94
C SER A 97 -4.10 -11.33 9.22
N PHE A 98 -5.25 -10.65 9.21
CA PHE A 98 -6.45 -11.14 8.52
C PHE A 98 -6.29 -11.23 6.99
N ILE A 99 -5.44 -10.38 6.39
CA ILE A 99 -5.11 -10.46 4.96
C ILE A 99 -4.14 -11.61 4.74
N CYS A 100 -3.10 -11.72 5.57
CA CYS A 100 -2.12 -12.80 5.52
C CYS A 100 -2.78 -14.20 5.60
N ASN A 101 -3.71 -14.37 6.54
CA ASN A 101 -4.48 -15.61 6.72
C ASN A 101 -5.35 -15.97 5.50
N ASN A 102 -5.59 -15.02 4.60
CA ASN A 102 -6.37 -15.20 3.37
C ASN A 102 -5.58 -14.81 2.12
N ALA A 103 -4.24 -14.78 2.19
CA ALA A 103 -3.40 -14.24 1.12
C ALA A 103 -3.55 -15.02 -0.19
N GLN A 104 -3.73 -16.35 -0.09
CA GLN A 104 -3.91 -17.20 -1.26
C GLN A 104 -5.23 -16.91 -1.99
N SER A 105 -6.34 -16.76 -1.26
CA SER A 105 -7.66 -16.54 -1.88
C SER A 105 -7.87 -15.10 -2.32
N ARG A 106 -7.29 -14.12 -1.61
CA ARG A 106 -7.49 -12.70 -1.89
C ARG A 106 -6.49 -12.10 -2.87
N LEU A 107 -5.23 -12.51 -2.78
CA LEU A 107 -4.11 -11.89 -3.50
C LEU A 107 -3.39 -12.86 -4.42
N ASN A 108 -3.75 -14.16 -4.39
CA ASN A 108 -3.04 -15.24 -5.04
C ASN A 108 -1.55 -15.30 -4.62
N ILE A 109 -1.28 -15.05 -3.33
CA ILE A 109 0.06 -15.11 -2.74
C ILE A 109 0.10 -16.24 -1.72
N SER A 110 0.98 -17.23 -1.94
CA SER A 110 1.18 -18.35 -1.03
C SER A 110 2.16 -17.99 0.08
N CYS A 111 1.65 -17.81 1.30
CA CYS A 111 2.44 -17.53 2.49
C CYS A 111 2.38 -18.66 3.50
N VAL A 112 3.37 -18.74 4.38
CA VAL A 112 3.42 -19.70 5.49
C VAL A 112 2.44 -19.29 6.58
N GLY A 113 2.38 -18.00 6.90
CA GLY A 113 1.46 -17.48 7.90
C GLY A 113 1.93 -16.17 8.49
N TRP A 114 1.21 -15.69 9.49
CA TRP A 114 1.50 -14.41 10.14
C TRP A 114 2.69 -14.52 11.10
N GLY A 115 3.66 -13.62 10.98
CA GLY A 115 4.85 -13.57 11.83
C GLY A 115 4.81 -12.49 12.92
N GLY A 116 3.69 -11.80 13.12
CA GLY A 116 3.53 -10.75 14.14
C GLY A 116 3.52 -9.33 13.60
N ARG A 117 4.28 -9.04 12.52
CA ARG A 117 4.25 -7.74 11.81
C ARG A 117 3.98 -7.84 10.32
N GLY A 118 4.27 -8.99 9.73
CA GLY A 118 4.09 -9.25 8.31
C GLY A 118 3.80 -10.72 8.08
N CYS A 119 3.40 -11.05 6.86
CA CYS A 119 3.24 -12.44 6.44
C CYS A 119 4.60 -13.04 6.09
N LEU A 120 4.83 -14.28 6.52
CA LEU A 120 6.07 -15.02 6.32
C LEU A 120 5.99 -15.86 5.05
N ASP A 121 7.10 -15.96 4.34
CA ASP A 121 7.26 -16.92 3.24
C ASP A 121 7.94 -18.21 3.74
N ARG A 122 8.17 -19.16 2.82
CA ARG A 122 8.75 -20.48 3.14
C ARG A 122 10.22 -20.46 3.55
N THR A 123 10.89 -19.33 3.36
CA THR A 123 12.29 -19.12 3.76
C THR A 123 12.42 -18.49 5.14
N ALA A 124 11.29 -18.12 5.77
CA ALA A 124 11.27 -17.55 7.11
C ALA A 124 11.83 -18.52 8.16
N THR A 125 12.47 -17.92 9.15
CA THR A 125 13.10 -18.58 10.30
C THR A 125 12.46 -18.11 11.60
N ALA A 126 12.82 -18.73 12.73
CA ALA A 126 12.33 -18.30 14.04
C ALA A 126 12.65 -16.82 14.35
N ALA A 127 13.74 -16.28 13.80
CA ALA A 127 14.11 -14.86 13.98
C ALA A 127 13.14 -13.88 13.32
N ASP A 128 12.34 -14.35 12.36
CA ASP A 128 11.33 -13.54 11.66
C ASP A 128 10.00 -13.47 12.42
N ILE A 129 9.86 -14.23 13.51
CA ILE A 129 8.67 -14.23 14.37
C ILE A 129 8.84 -13.15 15.44
N LEU A 130 7.99 -12.13 15.39
CA LEU A 130 8.07 -10.94 16.25
C LEU A 130 6.91 -10.86 17.25
N ASP A 131 6.13 -11.92 17.37
CA ASP A 131 5.07 -12.07 18.35
C ASP A 131 5.34 -13.30 19.23
N MET A 132 5.25 -13.10 20.54
CA MET A 132 5.55 -14.12 21.55
C MET A 132 4.64 -15.33 21.41
N THR A 133 3.33 -15.11 21.30
CA THR A 133 2.33 -16.18 21.16
C THR A 133 2.59 -16.98 19.89
N ILE A 134 2.85 -16.31 18.77
CA ILE A 134 3.13 -16.99 17.50
C ILE A 134 4.36 -17.89 17.62
N CYS A 135 5.38 -17.45 18.34
CA CYS A 135 6.60 -18.23 18.46
C CYS A 135 6.49 -19.40 19.43
N GLU A 136 5.74 -19.25 20.52
CA GLU A 136 5.40 -20.37 21.42
C GLU A 136 4.73 -21.50 20.64
N HIS A 137 3.98 -21.17 19.59
CA HIS A 137 3.28 -22.10 18.70
C HIS A 137 3.90 -22.20 17.29
N ALA A 138 5.15 -21.77 17.07
CA ALA A 138 5.74 -21.63 15.73
C ALA A 138 5.73 -22.95 14.94
N LYS A 139 6.04 -24.05 15.63
CA LYS A 139 6.11 -25.36 14.98
C LYS A 139 4.73 -25.84 14.51
N GLU A 140 3.70 -25.56 15.30
CA GLU A 140 2.33 -25.95 15.01
C GLU A 140 1.71 -25.06 13.92
N TRP A 141 1.86 -23.74 14.04
CA TRP A 141 1.16 -22.78 13.18
C TRP A 141 1.90 -22.50 11.87
N LEU A 142 3.23 -22.54 11.88
CA LEU A 142 4.07 -22.11 10.78
C LEU A 142 5.02 -23.20 10.28
N GLY A 143 5.14 -24.33 11.00
CA GLY A 143 6.13 -25.36 10.70
C GLY A 143 7.57 -24.96 11.00
N ILE A 144 7.78 -23.82 11.69
CA ILE A 144 9.10 -23.26 11.99
C ILE A 144 9.55 -23.74 13.37
N ASP A 145 10.75 -24.33 13.46
CA ASP A 145 11.35 -24.70 14.74
C ASP A 145 11.87 -23.46 15.47
N ALA A 146 11.29 -23.15 16.64
CA ALA A 146 11.71 -22.06 17.51
C ALA A 146 11.99 -22.58 18.91
N ALA A 147 13.12 -22.18 19.51
CA ALA A 147 13.56 -22.67 20.82
C ALA A 147 12.85 -21.98 22.02
N GLY A 148 11.84 -21.14 21.76
CA GLY A 148 11.15 -20.31 22.76
C GLY A 148 11.57 -18.83 22.72
N TRP A 149 10.87 -17.97 23.49
CA TRP A 149 11.21 -16.55 23.69
C TRP A 149 12.11 -16.40 24.91
N GLY A 150 13.21 -15.66 24.77
CA GLY A 150 14.16 -15.33 25.83
C GLY A 150 14.47 -13.84 25.88
#